data_AF-A0A0G4KU48-F1
#
_entry.id   AF-A0A0G4KU48-F1
#
_cell.length_a   1.000
_cell.length_b   1.000
_cell.length_c   1.000
_cell.angle_alpha   90.00
_cell.angle_beta   90.00
_cell.angle_gamma   90.00
#
_symmetry.space_group_name_H-M   'P 1'
#
loop_
_entity.id
_entity.type
_entity.pdbx_description
1 polymer ?
#
loop_
_entity_poly.entity_id
_entity_poly.type
_entity_poly.pdbx_seq_one_letter_code
_entity_poly.pdbx_strand_id
1 'polypeptide(L)'
;VFGFAALKPVLIAEGVYSELCPADDKPFREDDGVIVPCAEQDIRLNLFFVVASITTNVASLFCGAALDRYGRRFCWNIGAVFFATGCVLMGYSFYIPEFDAYLLGNFCLGVGGAFVFVPSFQLSNAFPQYSGVVVALVTGAFDASAAVFLFYRMAARGVVELRSKIVHVE
;
A
#
# COMPACT_ATOMS: atom_id res chain seq x y z
N VAL A 1 -3.30 -0.33 2.83
CA VAL A 1 -4.27 -1.12 3.63
C VAL A 1 -5.31 -1.75 2.71
N PHE A 2 -6.11 -0.94 2.02
CA PHE A 2 -7.02 -1.40 0.97
C PHE A 2 -6.23 -2.00 -0.20
N GLY A 3 -6.67 -3.17 -0.69
CA GLY A 3 -5.95 -3.90 -1.74
C GLY A 3 -4.76 -4.76 -1.29
N PHE A 4 -4.51 -4.91 0.02
CA PHE A 4 -3.37 -5.71 0.50
C PHE A 4 -3.40 -7.17 0.01
N ALA A 5 -4.59 -7.77 -0.14
CA ALA A 5 -4.73 -9.11 -0.70
C ALA A 5 -4.20 -9.24 -2.15
N ALA A 6 -4.31 -8.18 -2.95
CA ALA A 6 -3.75 -8.13 -4.31
C ALA A 6 -2.27 -7.71 -4.33
N LEU A 7 -1.86 -6.89 -3.36
CA LEU A 7 -0.49 -6.41 -3.21
C LEU A 7 0.46 -7.47 -2.62
N LYS A 8 -0.01 -8.28 -1.68
CA LYS A 8 0.79 -9.29 -0.97
C LYS A 8 1.52 -10.25 -1.94
N PRO A 9 0.85 -10.84 -2.96
CA PRO A 9 1.53 -11.66 -3.97
C PRO A 9 2.61 -10.91 -4.77
N VAL A 10 2.43 -9.60 -5.01
CA VAL A 10 3.42 -8.77 -5.72
C VAL A 10 4.64 -8.54 -4.83
N LEU A 11 4.45 -8.22 -3.54
CA LEU A 11 5.56 -8.05 -2.59
C LEU A 11 6.37 -9.34 -2.41
N ILE A 12 5.69 -10.49 -2.40
CA ILE A 12 6.35 -11.80 -2.35
C ILE A 12 7.16 -12.03 -3.63
N ALA A 13 6.62 -11.65 -4.80
CA ALA A 13 7.32 -11.79 -6.08
C ALA A 13 8.56 -10.89 -6.21
N GLU A 14 8.53 -9.71 -5.60
CA GLU A 14 9.69 -8.79 -5.51
C GLU A 14 10.70 -9.23 -4.44
N GLY A 15 10.45 -10.33 -3.72
CA GLY A 15 11.38 -10.90 -2.75
C GLY A 15 11.44 -10.18 -1.40
N VAL A 16 10.44 -9.35 -1.08
CA VAL A 16 10.38 -8.64 0.21
C VAL A 16 10.26 -9.65 1.35
N TYR A 17 11.17 -9.58 2.33
CA TYR A 17 11.27 -10.51 3.47
C TYR A 17 11.62 -11.96 3.09
N SER A 18 12.15 -12.21 1.89
CA SER A 18 12.56 -13.56 1.47
C SER A 18 13.78 -14.09 2.24
N GLU A 19 14.57 -13.20 2.83
CA GLU A 19 15.72 -13.49 3.68
C GLU A 19 15.36 -14.16 5.01
N LEU A 20 14.10 -14.04 5.44
CA LEU A 20 13.60 -14.67 6.65
C LEU A 20 13.20 -16.15 6.43
N CYS A 21 13.15 -16.62 5.18
CA CYS A 21 12.79 -18.00 4.90
C CYS A 21 13.96 -18.96 5.18
N PRO A 22 13.73 -20.10 5.86
CA PRO A 22 14.71 -21.15 6.02
C PRO A 22 15.22 -21.65 4.66
N ALA A 23 16.47 -22.13 4.60
CA ALA A 23 17.08 -22.61 3.35
C ALA A 23 16.31 -23.78 2.71
N ASP A 24 15.61 -24.58 3.51
CA ASP A 24 14.79 -25.72 3.07
C ASP A 24 13.36 -25.34 2.67
N ASP A 25 12.92 -24.11 2.96
CA ASP A 25 11.53 -23.65 2.78
C ASP A 25 11.52 -22.27 2.08
N LYS A 26 12.34 -22.15 1.03
CA LYS A 26 12.37 -20.94 0.20
C LYS A 26 11.06 -20.79 -0.57
N PRO A 27 10.66 -19.57 -0.97
CA PRO A 27 9.46 -19.39 -1.76
C PRO A 27 9.57 -20.18 -3.08
N PHE A 28 8.75 -21.22 -3.24
CA PHE A 28 8.70 -22.01 -4.47
C PHE A 28 7.59 -21.49 -5.39
N ARG A 29 7.86 -21.58 -6.69
CA ARG A 29 6.92 -21.24 -7.74
C ARG A 29 6.06 -22.48 -8.01
N GLU A 30 4.77 -22.39 -7.71
CA GLU A 30 3.79 -23.40 -8.09
C GLU A 30 3.58 -23.38 -9.62
N ASP A 31 3.10 -24.48 -10.22
CA ASP A 31 2.92 -24.64 -11.67
C ASP A 31 2.06 -23.53 -12.31
N ASP A 32 1.17 -22.90 -11.53
CA ASP A 32 0.34 -21.76 -11.95
C ASP A 32 1.05 -20.40 -11.90
N GLY A 33 2.36 -20.39 -11.63
CA GLY A 33 3.17 -19.16 -11.51
C GLY A 33 2.89 -18.35 -10.24
N VAL A 34 2.24 -18.95 -9.24
CA VAL A 34 2.01 -18.37 -7.92
C VAL A 34 3.20 -18.68 -7.03
N ILE A 35 3.78 -17.66 -6.39
CA ILE A 35 4.89 -17.83 -5.45
C ILE A 35 4.28 -18.02 -4.06
N VAL A 36 4.54 -19.19 -3.46
CA VAL A 36 4.08 -19.51 -2.10
C VAL A 36 5.11 -18.99 -1.09
N PRO A 37 4.73 -18.07 -0.19
CA PRO A 37 5.63 -17.56 0.84
C PRO A 37 5.85 -18.59 1.96
N CYS A 38 7.01 -18.54 2.61
CA CYS A 38 7.24 -19.31 3.83
C CYS A 38 6.48 -18.70 5.02
N ALA A 39 6.30 -19.48 6.09
CA ALA A 39 5.51 -19.05 7.26
C ALA A 39 6.02 -17.73 7.89
N GLU A 40 7.34 -17.57 8.02
CA GLU A 40 7.94 -16.36 8.64
C GLU A 40 7.75 -15.12 7.75
N GLN A 41 7.95 -15.25 6.44
CA GLN A 41 7.69 -14.18 5.48
C GLN A 41 6.22 -13.74 5.54
N ASP A 42 5.31 -14.70 5.65
CA ASP A 42 3.88 -14.44 5.77
C ASP A 42 3.51 -13.70 7.06
N ILE A 43 4.12 -14.08 8.19
CA ILE A 43 3.92 -13.41 9.48
C ILE A 43 4.39 -11.95 9.41
N ARG A 44 5.56 -11.70 8.81
CA ARG A 44 6.11 -10.35 8.65
C ARG A 44 5.28 -9.47 7.72
N LEU A 45 4.79 -10.02 6.61
CA LEU A 45 3.86 -9.33 5.71
C LEU A 45 2.52 -9.04 6.39
N ASN A 46 2.01 -9.95 7.23
CA ASN A 46 0.81 -9.70 8.01
C ASN A 46 1.02 -8.58 9.04
N LEU A 47 2.18 -8.54 9.72
CA LEU A 47 2.55 -7.44 10.62
C LEU A 47 2.59 -6.10 9.87
N PHE A 48 3.18 -6.07 8.67
CA PHE A 48 3.18 -4.89 7.80
C PHE A 48 1.76 -4.38 7.54
N PHE A 49 0.81 -5.27 7.23
CA PHE A 49 -0.58 -4.89 7.06
C PHE A 49 -1.25 -4.39 8.34
N VAL A 50 -1.03 -5.07 9.47
CA VAL A 50 -1.61 -4.71 10.77
C VAL A 50 -1.14 -3.33 11.21
N VAL A 51 0.16 -3.05 11.12
CA VAL A 51 0.74 -1.75 11.47
C VAL A 51 0.17 -0.65 10.59
N ALA A 52 0.07 -0.85 9.27
CA ALA A 52 -0.57 0.11 8.37
C ALA A 52 -2.01 0.41 8.80
N SER A 53 -2.78 -0.64 9.08
CA SER A 53 -4.21 -0.53 9.40
C SER A 53 -4.45 0.22 10.70
N ILE A 54 -3.71 -0.14 11.76
CA ILE A 54 -3.78 0.55 13.06
C ILE A 54 -3.37 2.00 12.89
N THR A 55 -2.26 2.26 12.19
CA THR A 55 -1.74 3.61 11.96
C THR A 55 -2.76 4.48 11.25
N THR A 56 -3.36 4.00 10.15
CA THR A 56 -4.37 4.78 9.40
C THR A 56 -5.61 5.09 10.26
N ASN A 57 -6.08 4.14 11.06
CA ASN A 57 -7.24 4.36 11.95
C ASN A 57 -6.92 5.39 13.05
N VAL A 58 -5.78 5.24 13.72
CA VAL A 58 -5.34 6.15 14.78
C VAL A 58 -5.05 7.54 14.20
N ALA A 59 -4.36 7.62 13.06
CA ALA A 59 -4.09 8.88 12.36
C ALA A 59 -5.38 9.58 11.93
N SER A 60 -6.43 8.84 11.55
CA SER A 60 -7.73 9.44 11.19
C SER A 60 -8.39 10.15 12.38
N LEU A 61 -8.31 9.56 13.58
CA LEU A 61 -8.80 10.18 14.81
C LEU A 61 -8.06 11.50 15.10
N PHE A 62 -6.73 11.47 15.04
CA PHE A 62 -5.92 12.68 15.23
C PHE A 62 -6.12 13.71 14.12
N CYS A 63 -6.31 13.27 12.88
CA CYS A 63 -6.60 14.15 11.76
C CYS A 63 -7.93 14.88 11.95
N GLY A 64 -8.96 14.19 12.44
CA GLY A 64 -10.24 14.82 12.82
C GLY A 64 -10.05 15.96 13.83
N ALA A 65 -9.35 15.68 14.92
CA ALA A 65 -9.06 16.70 15.93
C ALA A 65 -8.21 17.87 15.39
N ALA A 66 -7.23 17.57 14.53
CA ALA A 66 -6.39 18.59 13.88
C ALA A 66 -7.18 19.44 12.88
N LEU A 67 -8.13 18.84 12.17
CA LEU A 67 -9.00 19.52 11.22
C LEU A 67 -9.88 20.56 11.91
N ASP A 68 -10.44 20.21 13.05
CA ASP A 68 -11.33 21.10 13.81
C ASP A 68 -10.58 22.31 14.37
N ARG A 69 -9.28 22.15 14.70
CA ARG A 69 -8.49 23.20 15.36
C ARG A 69 -7.61 24.04 14.41
N TYR A 70 -7.00 23.41 13.40
CA TYR A 70 -6.02 24.04 12.52
C TYR A 70 -6.48 24.16 11.06
N GLY A 71 -7.61 23.53 10.73
CA GLY A 71 -8.23 23.58 9.40
C GLY A 71 -7.55 22.68 8.36
N ARG A 72 -8.24 22.56 7.22
CA ARG A 72 -7.91 21.64 6.11
C ARG A 72 -6.50 21.80 5.53
N ARG A 73 -6.02 23.05 5.38
CA ARG A 73 -4.72 23.32 4.74
C ARG A 73 -3.56 22.76 5.53
N PHE A 74 -3.61 22.83 6.85
CA PHE A 74 -2.55 22.32 7.71
C PHE A 74 -2.44 20.80 7.62
N CYS A 75 -3.59 20.10 7.69
CA CYS A 75 -3.63 18.65 7.55
C CYS A 75 -3.05 18.16 6.22
N TRP A 76 -3.36 18.86 5.11
CA TRP A 76 -2.87 18.46 3.80
C TRP A 76 -1.34 18.63 3.67
N ASN A 77 -0.77 19.70 4.23
CA ASN A 77 0.69 19.90 4.23
C ASN A 77 1.40 18.79 5.03
N ILE A 78 0.90 18.45 6.22
CA ILE A 78 1.43 17.33 7.01
C ILE A 78 1.29 16.02 6.23
N GLY A 79 0.12 15.77 5.66
CA GLY A 79 -0.14 14.58 4.86
C GLY A 79 0.85 14.44 3.71
N ALA A 80 1.13 15.52 2.98
CA ALA A 80 2.08 15.54 1.88
C ALA A 80 3.52 15.25 2.33
N VAL A 81 3.98 15.84 3.44
CA VAL A 81 5.33 15.60 3.98
C VAL A 81 5.51 14.13 4.39
N PHE A 82 4.54 13.58 5.13
CA PHE A 82 4.59 12.18 5.55
C PHE A 82 4.46 11.22 4.37
N PHE A 83 3.63 11.55 3.39
CA PHE A 83 3.48 10.74 2.18
C PHE A 83 4.76 10.72 1.35
N ALA A 84 5.37 11.87 1.11
CA ALA A 84 6.65 11.97 0.40
C ALA A 84 7.76 11.20 1.13
N THR A 85 7.84 11.36 2.45
CA THR A 85 8.81 10.63 3.29
C THR A 85 8.59 9.12 3.19
N GLY A 86 7.33 8.67 3.25
CA GLY A 86 6.97 7.26 3.12
C GLY A 86 7.35 6.67 1.77
N CYS A 87 7.11 7.40 0.67
CA CYS A 87 7.54 6.98 -0.67
C CYS A 87 9.08 6.85 -0.78
N VAL A 88 9.82 7.83 -0.24
CA VAL A 88 11.28 7.81 -0.24
C VAL A 88 11.81 6.62 0.58
N LEU A 89 11.29 6.41 1.79
CA LEU A 89 11.68 5.27 2.63
C LEU A 89 11.37 3.92 1.97
N MET A 90 10.23 3.80 1.29
CA MET A 90 9.88 2.60 0.56
C MET A 90 10.82 2.35 -0.64
N GLY A 91 11.26 3.40 -1.33
CA GLY A 91 12.22 3.27 -2.44
C GLY A 91 13.63 2.90 -1.98
N TYR A 92 14.06 3.41 -0.82
CA TYR A 92 15.38 3.09 -0.25
C TYR A 92 15.41 1.79 0.55
N SER A 93 14.26 1.14 0.75
CA SER A 93 14.14 -0.07 1.56
C SER A 93 15.02 -1.23 1.08
N PHE A 94 15.31 -1.32 -0.22
CA PHE A 94 16.20 -2.33 -0.79
C PHE A 94 17.68 -2.15 -0.44
N TYR A 95 18.10 -0.96 0.02
CA TYR A 95 19.51 -0.65 0.30
C TYR A 95 19.92 -0.92 1.76
N ILE A 96 18.98 -1.06 2.69
CA ILE A 96 19.28 -1.19 4.13
C ILE A 96 18.59 -2.45 4.69
N PRO A 97 19.24 -3.63 4.62
CA PRO A 97 18.65 -4.89 5.10
C PRO A 97 18.51 -4.97 6.63
N GLU A 98 19.23 -4.12 7.38
CA GLU A 98 19.21 -4.12 8.86
C GLU A 98 18.12 -3.24 9.46
N PHE A 99 17.50 -2.38 8.64
CA PHE A 99 16.46 -1.46 9.08
C PHE A 99 15.15 -1.81 8.39
N ASP A 100 14.08 -2.02 9.16
CA ASP A 100 12.70 -2.24 8.66
C ASP A 100 12.13 -0.94 8.03
N ALA A 101 12.83 -0.41 7.02
CA ALA A 101 12.46 0.76 6.24
C ALA A 101 11.11 0.57 5.56
N TYR A 102 10.77 -0.68 5.20
CA TYR A 102 9.44 -1.07 4.76
C TYR A 102 8.37 -0.72 5.80
N LEU A 103 8.58 -1.09 7.06
CA LEU A 103 7.61 -0.86 8.12
C LEU A 103 7.47 0.62 8.45
N LEU A 104 8.59 1.35 8.55
CA LEU A 104 8.57 2.79 8.80
C LEU A 104 7.98 3.57 7.63
N GLY A 105 8.35 3.23 6.40
CA GLY A 105 7.79 3.83 5.19
C GLY A 105 6.28 3.62 5.12
N ASN A 106 5.82 2.41 5.42
CA ASN A 106 4.40 2.07 5.46
C ASN A 106 3.64 2.78 6.60
N PHE A 107 4.27 2.98 7.76
CA PHE A 107 3.74 3.84 8.81
C PHE A 107 3.56 5.28 8.32
N CYS A 108 4.59 5.87 7.72
CA CYS A 108 4.53 7.22 7.17
C CYS A 108 3.47 7.36 6.07
N LEU A 109 3.36 6.37 5.16
CA LEU A 109 2.32 6.31 4.14
C LEU A 109 0.91 6.19 4.77
N GLY A 110 0.77 5.41 5.85
CA GLY A 110 -0.48 5.26 6.58
C GLY A 110 -0.97 6.57 7.23
N VAL A 111 -0.05 7.32 7.85
CA VAL A 111 -0.33 8.66 8.39
C VAL A 111 -0.63 9.64 7.26
N GLY A 112 0.23 9.71 6.24
CA GLY A 112 0.08 10.61 5.12
C GLY A 112 -1.25 10.40 4.38
N GLY A 113 -1.60 9.14 4.10
CA GLY A 113 -2.86 8.76 3.47
C GLY A 113 -4.08 9.20 4.28
N ALA A 114 -4.10 8.96 5.59
CA ALA A 114 -5.18 9.42 6.46
C ALA A 114 -5.31 10.95 6.45
N PHE A 115 -4.20 11.67 6.55
CA PHE A 115 -4.15 13.14 6.57
C PHE A 115 -4.49 13.79 5.23
N VAL A 116 -4.47 13.06 4.11
CA VAL A 116 -4.99 13.54 2.81
C VAL A 116 -6.45 13.14 2.61
N PHE A 117 -6.82 11.93 3.03
CA PHE A 117 -8.16 11.38 2.81
C PHE A 117 -9.23 12.05 3.67
N VAL A 118 -9.02 12.14 4.99
CA VAL A 118 -10.04 12.66 5.92
C VAL A 118 -10.41 14.14 5.62
N PRO A 119 -9.47 15.06 5.37
CA PRO A 119 -9.82 16.44 5.04
C PRO A 119 -10.53 16.60 3.69
N SER A 120 -10.41 15.63 2.79
CA SER A 120 -11.08 15.66 1.49
C SER A 120 -12.60 15.61 1.64
N PHE A 121 -13.13 15.02 2.72
CA PHE A 121 -14.56 15.05 3.00
C PHE A 121 -15.10 16.45 3.29
N GLN A 122 -14.28 17.37 3.83
CA GLN A 122 -14.71 18.76 4.01
C GLN A 122 -14.95 19.48 2.68
N LEU A 123 -14.45 18.96 1.55
CA LEU A 123 -14.79 19.49 0.22
C LEU A 123 -16.29 19.36 -0.06
N SER A 124 -16.95 18.34 0.50
CA SER A 124 -18.40 18.15 0.34
C SER A 124 -19.21 19.31 0.94
N ASN A 125 -18.68 19.99 1.97
CA ASN A 125 -19.31 21.15 2.59
C ASN A 125 -19.28 22.41 1.70
N ALA A 126 -18.38 22.47 0.71
CA ALA A 126 -18.35 23.55 -0.27
C ALA A 126 -19.46 23.43 -1.33
N PHE A 127 -20.02 22.23 -1.50
CA PHE A 127 -21.12 21.94 -2.44
C PHE A 127 -22.27 21.25 -1.69
N PRO A 128 -22.99 21.97 -0.81
CA PRO A 128 -23.98 21.38 0.09
C PRO A 128 -25.10 20.62 -0.67
N GLN A 129 -25.47 21.09 -1.86
CA GLN A 129 -26.47 20.45 -2.73
C GLN A 129 -26.02 19.08 -3.28
N TYR A 130 -24.71 18.81 -3.37
CA TYR A 130 -24.14 17.59 -3.93
C TYR A 130 -23.17 16.89 -2.96
N SER A 131 -23.24 17.22 -1.68
CA SER A 131 -22.29 16.76 -0.65
C SER A 131 -22.15 15.24 -0.61
N GLY A 132 -23.27 14.51 -0.64
CA GLY A 132 -23.28 13.04 -0.67
C GLY A 132 -22.58 12.44 -1.90
N VAL A 133 -22.75 13.06 -3.07
CA VAL A 133 -22.08 12.62 -4.31
C VAL A 133 -20.57 12.86 -4.23
N VAL A 134 -20.15 14.01 -3.68
CA VAL A 134 -18.72 14.32 -3.48
C VAL A 134 -18.07 13.32 -2.52
N VAL A 135 -18.71 13.01 -1.40
CA VAL A 135 -18.21 12.01 -0.44
C VAL A 135 -18.13 10.63 -1.09
N ALA A 136 -19.18 10.20 -1.80
CA ALA A 136 -19.20 8.93 -2.49
C ALA A 136 -18.11 8.82 -3.57
N LEU A 137 -17.85 9.90 -4.30
CA LEU A 137 -16.80 9.95 -5.32
C LEU A 137 -15.40 9.87 -4.69
N VAL A 138 -15.15 10.60 -3.60
CA VAL A 138 -13.86 10.55 -2.89
C VAL A 138 -13.59 9.16 -2.32
N THR A 139 -14.56 8.55 -1.63
CA THR A 139 -14.43 7.19 -1.10
C THR A 139 -14.28 6.17 -2.22
N GLY A 140 -15.11 6.27 -3.26
CA GLY A 140 -15.06 5.37 -4.41
C GLY A 140 -13.74 5.45 -5.17
N ALA A 141 -13.18 6.65 -5.35
CA ALA A 141 -11.87 6.84 -5.98
C ALA A 141 -10.74 6.25 -5.13
N PHE A 142 -10.82 6.39 -3.80
CA PHE A 142 -9.87 5.80 -2.88
C PHE A 142 -9.91 4.27 -2.91
N ASP A 143 -11.10 3.65 -2.88
CA ASP A 143 -11.24 2.19 -2.99
C ASP A 143 -10.81 1.68 -4.37
N ALA A 144 -11.16 2.40 -5.45
CA ALA A 144 -10.77 2.07 -6.81
C ALA A 144 -9.26 2.12 -7.04
N SER A 145 -8.50 2.87 -6.24
CA SER A 145 -7.04 2.93 -6.34
C SER A 145 -6.37 1.55 -6.17
N ALA A 146 -7.00 0.61 -5.45
CA ALA A 146 -6.51 -0.76 -5.33
C ALA A 146 -6.48 -1.51 -6.67
N ALA A 147 -7.29 -1.09 -7.66
CA ALA A 147 -7.29 -1.66 -9.00
C ALA A 147 -5.95 -1.46 -9.73
N VAL A 148 -5.16 -0.44 -9.37
CA VAL A 148 -3.82 -0.22 -9.93
C VAL A 148 -2.93 -1.45 -9.73
N PHE A 149 -3.00 -2.08 -8.55
CA PHE A 149 -2.25 -3.31 -8.27
C PHE A 149 -2.74 -4.50 -9.10
N LEU A 150 -4.04 -4.55 -9.41
CA LEU A 150 -4.60 -5.56 -10.30
C LEU A 150 -4.05 -5.39 -11.72
N PHE A 151 -4.01 -4.15 -12.23
CA PHE A 151 -3.41 -3.86 -13.54
C PHE A 151 -1.93 -4.22 -13.58
N TYR A 152 -1.17 -3.89 -12.54
CA TYR A 152 0.25 -4.28 -12.44
C TYR A 152 0.41 -5.80 -12.50
N ARG A 153 -0.40 -6.54 -11.74
CA ARG A 153 -0.42 -8.01 -11.75
C ARG A 153 -0.80 -8.58 -13.12
N MET A 154 -1.80 -8.02 -13.79
CA MET A 154 -2.20 -8.45 -15.14
C MET A 154 -1.08 -8.18 -16.16
N ALA A 155 -0.45 -7.01 -16.12
CA ALA A 155 0.68 -6.67 -16.97
C ALA A 155 1.87 -7.62 -16.73
N ALA A 156 2.23 -7.86 -15.46
CA ALA A 156 3.31 -8.78 -15.10
C ALA A 156 3.04 -10.21 -15.59
N ARG A 157 1.79 -10.71 -15.47
CA ARG A 157 1.39 -12.02 -16.02
C ARG A 157 1.49 -12.05 -17.54
N GLY A 158 0.98 -11.03 -18.23
CA GLY A 158 1.04 -10.95 -19.69
C GLY A 158 2.48 -10.93 -20.22
N VAL A 159 3.40 -10.25 -19.53
CA VAL A 159 4.83 -10.26 -19.87
C VAL A 159 5.44 -11.66 -19.70
N VAL A 160 5.11 -12.37 -18.61
CA VAL A 160 5.59 -13.74 -18.38
C VAL A 160 5.04 -14.71 -19.42
N GLU A 161 3.78 -14.56 -19.82
CA GLU A 161 3.13 -15.42 -20.81
C GLU A 161 3.66 -15.18 -22.24
N LEU A 162 4.04 -13.95 -22.58
CA LEU A 162 4.81 -13.68 -23.79
C LEU A 162 6.19 -14.34 -23.73
N ARG A 163 6.87 -14.25 -22.59
CA ARG A 163 8.22 -14.82 -22.41
C ARG A 163 8.21 -16.34 -22.48
N SER A 164 7.19 -17.02 -21.94
CA SER A 164 7.06 -18.47 -22.04
C SER A 164 6.71 -18.95 -23.45
N LYS A 165 5.89 -18.20 -24.20
CA LYS A 165 5.63 -18.49 -25.61
C LYS A 165 6.87 -18.34 -26.48
N ILE A 166 7.71 -17.33 -26.23
CA ILE A 166 8.96 -17.13 -26.98
C ILE A 166 9.96 -18.26 -26.71
N VAL A 167 10.10 -18.72 -25.45
CA VAL A 167 11.01 -19.81 -25.07
C VAL A 167 10.57 -21.18 -25.62
N HIS A 168 9.31 -21.36 -26.01
CA HIS A 168 8.83 -22.58 -26.67
C HIS A 168 8.90 -22.54 -28.21
N VAL A 169 9.34 -21.43 -28.81
CA VAL A 169 9.52 -21.32 -30.27
C VAL A 169 10.99 -21.48 -30.70
N GLU A 170 11.95 -21.39 -29.78
CA GLU A 170 13.35 -21.86 -29.97
C GLU A 170 13.52 -23.32 -29.55
#